data_AF-A0A5K1AB83-F1
#
_entry.id   AF-A0A5K1AB83-F1
#
_cell.length_a   1.000
_cell.length_b   1.000
_cell.length_c   1.000
_cell.angle_alpha   90.00
_cell.angle_beta   90.00
_cell.angle_gamma   90.00
#
_symmetry.space_group_name_H-M   'P 1'
#
loop_
_entity.id
_entity.type
_entity.pdbx_description
1 polymer ?
#
loop_
_entity_poly.entity_id
_entity_poly.type
_entity_poly.pdbx_seq_one_letter_code
_entity_poly.pdbx_strand_id
1 'polypeptide(L)' 'EEALAHPYLAALHDLGDEPVCAQPFLFDFEQNGLTVEQMKELIYRESLAYNNPQFQC' A
#
# COMPACT_ATOMS: atom_id res chain seq x y z
N GLU A 1 -14.51 -4.99 -9.28
CA GLU A 1 -15.18 -6.17 -9.89
C GLU A 1 -16.20 -5.80 -10.96
N GLU A 2 -17.37 -5.25 -10.65
CA GLU A 2 -18.44 -5.04 -11.65
C GLU A 2 -18.03 -4.14 -12.83
N ALA A 3 -17.21 -3.11 -12.58
CA ALA A 3 -16.69 -2.25 -13.65
C ALA A 3 -15.61 -2.93 -14.51
N LEU A 4 -14.84 -3.86 -13.93
CA LEU A 4 -13.79 -4.61 -14.64
C LEU A 4 -14.42 -5.69 -15.54
N ALA A 5 -15.56 -6.27 -15.13
CA ALA A 5 -16.36 -7.20 -15.91
C ALA A 5 -17.17 -6.54 -17.06
N HIS A 6 -17.03 -5.23 -17.30
CA HIS A 6 -17.79 -4.54 -18.33
C HIS A 6 -17.36 -4.99 -19.75
N PRO A 7 -18.30 -5.16 -20.72
CA PRO A 7 -17.99 -5.66 -22.06
C PRO A 7 -16.88 -4.91 -22.81
N TYR A 8 -16.68 -3.63 -22.51
CA TYR A 8 -15.59 -2.81 -23.06
C TYR A 8 -14.19 -3.32 -22.65
N LEU A 9 -14.04 -3.86 -21.44
CA LEU A 9 -12.78 -4.37 -20.90
C LEU A 9 -12.66 -5.89 -21.00
N ALA A 10 -13.64 -6.60 -21.57
CA ALA A 10 -13.69 -8.06 -21.60
C ALA A 10 -12.48 -8.73 -22.29
N ALA A 11 -11.81 -8.02 -23.21
CA ALA A 11 -10.59 -8.53 -23.86
C ALA A 11 -9.33 -8.43 -22.98
N LEU A 12 -9.39 -7.67 -21.88
CA LEU A 12 -8.29 -7.41 -20.96
C LEU A 12 -8.54 -7.97 -19.55
N HIS A 13 -9.80 -8.24 -19.21
CA HIS A 13 -10.19 -8.71 -17.89
C HIS A 13 -9.73 -10.15 -17.63
N ASP A 14 -8.86 -10.33 -16.63
CA ASP A 14 -8.38 -11.63 -16.16
C ASP A 14 -8.33 -11.66 -14.63
N LEU A 15 -9.17 -12.50 -14.03
CA LEU A 15 -9.25 -12.68 -12.58
C LEU A 15 -7.93 -13.19 -11.96
N GLY A 16 -7.09 -13.87 -12.75
CA GLY A 16 -5.79 -14.35 -12.30
C GLY A 16 -4.74 -13.23 -12.19
N ASP A 17 -4.90 -12.16 -12.97
CA ASP A 17 -3.98 -11.00 -13.02
C ASP A 17 -4.55 -9.76 -12.28
N GLU A 18 -5.74 -9.90 -11.67
CA GLU A 18 -6.42 -8.87 -10.89
C GLU A 18 -6.53 -9.27 -9.39
N PRO A 19 -5.40 -9.38 -8.65
CA PRO A 19 -5.43 -9.80 -7.25
C PRO A 19 -5.97 -8.71 -6.33
N VAL A 20 -6.62 -9.13 -5.24
CA VAL A 20 -7.05 -8.25 -4.14
C VAL A 20 -6.04 -8.33 -3.00
N CYS A 21 -5.78 -7.19 -2.34
CA CYS A 21 -4.93 -7.18 -1.15
C CYS A 21 -5.57 -8.02 -0.03
N ALA A 22 -4.86 -9.06 0.43
CA ALA A 22 -5.36 -9.95 1.48
C ALA A 22 -5.41 -9.29 2.87
N GLN A 23 -4.66 -8.20 3.08
CA GLN A 23 -4.62 -7.47 4.34
C GLN A 23 -5.21 -6.07 4.14
N PRO A 24 -6.21 -5.68 4.95
CA PRO A 24 -6.70 -4.31 4.92
C PRO A 24 -5.60 -3.35 5.41
N PHE A 25 -5.54 -2.16 4.84
CA PHE A 25 -4.69 -1.11 5.38
C PHE A 25 -5.29 -0.57 6.69
N LEU A 26 -4.49 -0.54 7.76
CA LEU A 26 -4.92 -0.08 9.08
C LEU A 26 -4.58 1.40 9.26
N PHE A 27 -5.57 2.20 9.62
CA PHE A 27 -5.44 3.66 9.85
C PHE A 27 -5.14 4.00 11.31
N ASP A 28 -4.43 3.13 12.02
CA ASP A 28 -4.16 3.30 13.46
C ASP A 28 -3.40 4.60 13.76
N PHE A 29 -2.59 5.08 12.80
CA PHE A 29 -1.88 6.35 12.92
C PHE A 29 -2.80 7.58 12.92
N GLU A 30 -3.99 7.51 12.30
CA GLU A 30 -4.98 8.60 12.32
C GLU A 30 -5.78 8.59 13.63
N GLN A 31 -6.13 7.41 14.13
CA GLN A 31 -6.91 7.27 15.36
C GLN A 31 -6.11 7.61 16.63
N ASN A 32 -4.79 7.40 16.61
CA ASN A 32 -3.93 7.59 17.77
C ASN A 32 -3.49 9.04 18.02
N GLY A 33 -3.90 10.01 17.18
CA GLY A 33 -3.61 11.42 17.41
C GLY A 33 -2.12 11.73 17.53
N LEU A 34 -1.33 11.26 16.56
CA LEU A 34 0.14 11.40 16.58
C LEU A 34 0.59 12.86 16.60
N THR A 35 1.67 13.14 17.33
CA THR A 35 2.34 14.44 17.25
C THR A 35 3.18 14.55 15.99
N VAL A 36 3.54 15.79 15.61
CA VAL A 36 4.40 16.07 14.46
C VAL A 36 5.75 15.35 14.58
N GLU A 37 6.32 15.29 15.78
CA GLU A 37 7.59 14.61 16.06
C GLU A 37 7.47 13.10 15.85
N GLN A 38 6.35 12.50 16.29
CA GLN A 38 6.10 11.07 16.09
C GLN A 38 5.92 10.73 14.61
N MET A 39 5.21 11.57 13.85
CA MET A 39 5.06 11.40 12.41
C MET A 39 6.43 11.49 11.69
N LYS A 40 7.27 12.47 12.06
CA LYS A 40 8.63 12.61 11.50
C LYS A 40 9.47 11.37 11.75
N GLU A 41 9.40 10.82 12.96
CA GLU A 41 10.13 9.61 13.34
C GLU A 41 9.66 8.38 12.53
N LEU A 42 8.34 8.20 12.36
CA LEU A 42 7.79 7.11 11.54
C LEU A 42 8.26 7.20 10.08
N ILE A 43 8.18 8.40 9.49
CA ILE A 43 8.64 8.65 8.11
C ILE A 43 10.14 8.37 7.99
N TYR A 44 10.94 8.82 8.97
CA TYR A 44 12.38 8.59 8.98
C TYR A 44 12.74 7.10 9.05
N ARG A 45 12.04 6.33 9.90
CA ARG A 45 12.23 4.87 10.00
C ARG A 45 11.92 4.16 8.69
N GLU A 46 10.81 4.51 8.05
CA GLU A 46 10.44 3.94 6.75
C GLU A 46 11.49 4.28 5.68
N SER A 47 11.97 5.53 5.68
CA SER A 47 13.03 5.97 4.78
C SER A 47 14.32 5.17 4.99
N LEU A 48 14.71 4.89 6.24
CA LEU A 48 15.86 4.06 6.56
C LEU A 48 15.66 2.60 6.13
N ALA A 49 14.46 2.05 6.31
CA ALA A 49 14.16 0.67 5.91
C ALA A 49 14.36 0.45 4.41
N TYR A 50 13.89 1.38 3.58
CA TYR A 50 14.04 1.31 2.12
C TYR A 50 15.40 1.74 1.59
N ASN A 51 16.08 2.70 2.24
CA ASN A 51 17.36 3.24 1.77
C ASN A 51 18.58 2.63 2.47
N ASN A 52 18.42 1.52 3.20
CA ASN A 52 19.55 0.88 3.87
C ASN A 52 20.51 0.28 2.81
N PRO A 53 21.78 0.71 2.75
CA PRO A 53 22.75 0.21 1.76
C PRO A 53 23.08 -1.28 1.91
N GLN A 54 22.58 -1.97 2.95
CA GLN A 54 22.71 -3.42 3.11
C GLN A 54 21.64 -4.23 2.34
N PHE A 55 20.59 -3.59 1.82
CA PHE A 55 19.49 -4.26 1.10
C PHE A 55 19.30 -3.78 -0.36
N GLN A 56 20.28 -3.04 -0.91
CA GLN A 56 20.39 -2.88 -2.36
C GLN A 56 21.04 -4.14 -2.95
N CYS A 57 20.21 -5.12 -3.29
CA CYS A 57 20.57 -6.29 -4.10
C CYS A 57 19.95 -6.15 -5.49
#